data_AF-A0A3C0SSJ5-F1
#
_entry.id   AF-A0A3C0SSJ5-F1
#
_cell.length_a   1.000
_cell.length_b   1.000
_cell.length_c   1.000
_cell.angle_alpha   90.00
_cell.angle_beta   90.00
_cell.angle_gamma   90.00
#
_symmetry.space_group_name_H-M   'P 1'
#
loop_
_entity.id
_entity.type
_entity.pdbx_description
1 polymer ?
#
loop_
_entity_poly.entity_id
_entity_poly.type
_entity_poly.pdbx_seq_one_letter_code
_entity_poly.pdbx_strand_id
1 'polypeptide(L)'
;MHCAPFPKVFDYGDYFIIREFVDGVRLDKYLNHNPLNQKLVMSLVDLINNFKELGYKKLDIRCKDLYVQEDFSIKVIDPKDNFDRYMPFPRHLMKGILKRNSIGEFFYYLQKIDNSLYESWRSQFKEYLKKLANKDKEL
;
A
#
# COMPACT_ATOMS: atom_id res chain seq x y z
N MET A 1 -12.81 2.15 -17.38
CA MET A 1 -13.55 2.25 -16.10
C MET A 1 -12.56 1.89 -14.99
N HIS A 2 -12.07 2.88 -14.23
CA HIS A 2 -11.32 2.60 -13.02
C HIS A 2 -12.33 2.16 -11.95
N CYS A 3 -12.35 0.87 -11.62
CA CYS A 3 -13.15 0.38 -10.48
C CYS A 3 -12.56 1.02 -9.21
N ALA A 4 -13.39 1.69 -8.42
CA ALA A 4 -12.95 2.26 -7.17
C ALA A 4 -12.35 1.14 -6.29
N PRO A 5 -11.15 1.32 -5.71
CA PRO A 5 -10.49 0.28 -4.93
C PRO A 5 -11.21 0.02 -3.59
N PHE A 6 -12.37 0.62 -3.36
CA PHE A 6 -13.15 0.55 -2.13
C PHE A 6 -14.40 -0.30 -2.33
N PRO A 7 -14.72 -1.19 -1.38
CA PRO A 7 -15.92 -2.00 -1.38
C PRO A 7 -17.17 -1.13 -1.36
N LYS A 8 -18.16 -1.49 -2.17
CA LYS A 8 -19.45 -0.79 -2.17
C LYS A 8 -20.10 -0.94 -0.79
N VAL A 9 -20.51 0.18 -0.18
CA VAL A 9 -21.32 0.18 1.04
C VAL A 9 -22.78 -0.01 0.65
N PHE A 10 -23.47 -0.92 1.33
CA PHE A 10 -24.89 -1.21 1.15
C PHE A 10 -25.75 -0.61 2.26
N ASP A 11 -25.27 -0.62 3.51
CA ASP A 11 -25.98 -0.08 4.67
C ASP A 11 -24.98 0.23 5.81
N TYR A 12 -25.39 1.06 6.77
CA TYR A 12 -24.60 1.36 7.97
C TYR A 12 -25.48 1.84 9.12
N GLY A 13 -25.01 1.64 10.34
CA GLY A 13 -25.58 2.18 11.57
C GLY A 13 -24.51 2.51 12.58
N ASP A 14 -24.90 2.83 13.81
CA ASP A 14 -23.98 3.32 14.85
C ASP A 14 -22.80 2.37 15.14
N TYR A 15 -22.99 1.07 14.93
CA TYR A 15 -22.00 0.03 15.25
C TYR A 15 -21.73 -0.96 14.11
N PHE A 16 -22.22 -0.70 12.90
CA PHE A 16 -22.02 -1.61 11.77
C PHE A 16 -21.95 -0.92 10.41
N ILE A 17 -21.29 -1.60 9.47
CA ILE A 17 -21.32 -1.28 8.03
C ILE A 17 -21.54 -2.59 7.28
N ILE A 18 -22.57 -2.64 6.45
CA ILE A 18 -22.79 -3.70 5.47
C ILE A 18 -22.16 -3.23 4.16
N ARG A 19 -21.23 -4.02 3.62
CA ARG A 19 -20.51 -3.69 2.40
C ARG A 19 -20.22 -4.94 1.58
N GLU A 20 -19.82 -4.73 0.34
CA GLU A 20 -19.37 -5.76 -0.59
C GLU A 20 -18.31 -6.66 0.05
N PHE A 21 -18.50 -7.97 -0.13
CA PHE A 21 -17.48 -8.95 0.21
C PHE A 21 -16.27 -8.77 -0.71
N VAL A 22 -15.09 -8.64 -0.10
CA VAL A 22 -13.83 -8.50 -0.82
C VAL A 22 -13.18 -9.86 -0.88
N ASP A 23 -13.20 -10.47 -2.06
CA ASP A 23 -12.49 -11.70 -2.35
C ASP A 23 -10.98 -11.43 -2.59
N GLY A 24 -10.23 -12.46 -2.93
CA GLY A 24 -8.81 -12.40 -3.26
C GLY A 24 -7.91 -12.67 -2.06
N VAL A 25 -6.60 -12.54 -2.29
CA VAL A 25 -5.57 -12.88 -1.30
C VAL A 25 -5.02 -11.63 -0.66
N ARG A 26 -5.02 -11.58 0.67
CA ARG A 26 -4.43 -10.47 1.43
C ARG A 26 -2.95 -10.27 1.04
N LEU A 27 -2.52 -9.04 0.75
CA LEU A 27 -1.21 -8.78 0.15
C LEU A 27 -0.04 -9.34 0.98
N ASP A 28 -0.10 -9.27 2.31
CA ASP A 28 0.93 -9.84 3.18
C ASP A 28 1.02 -11.37 3.07
N LYS A 29 -0.07 -12.06 2.75
CA LYS A 29 -0.13 -13.51 2.53
C LYS A 29 0.26 -13.88 1.11
N TYR A 30 -0.13 -13.06 0.13
CA TYR A 30 0.28 -13.20 -1.26
C TYR A 30 1.81 -13.16 -1.37
N LEU A 31 2.45 -12.14 -0.78
CA LEU A 31 3.90 -11.93 -0.84
C LEU A 31 4.73 -12.99 -0.11
N ASN A 32 4.12 -13.82 0.73
CA ASN A 32 4.83 -14.94 1.36
C ASN A 32 5.09 -16.09 0.38
N HIS A 33 4.31 -16.18 -0.70
CA HIS A 33 4.34 -17.33 -1.62
C HIS A 33 4.51 -16.93 -3.07
N ASN A 34 4.40 -15.63 -3.40
CA ASN A 34 4.41 -15.13 -4.76
C ASN A 34 5.26 -13.87 -4.88
N PRO A 35 6.00 -13.70 -5.98
CA PRO A 35 6.72 -12.47 -6.25
C PRO A 35 5.78 -11.34 -6.65
N LEU A 36 6.25 -10.10 -6.48
CA LEU A 36 5.64 -8.94 -7.12
C LEU A 36 5.84 -9.02 -8.65
N ASN A 37 4.86 -8.54 -9.38
CA ASN A 37 4.96 -8.30 -10.82
C ASN A 37 4.61 -6.84 -11.13
N GLN A 38 4.86 -6.41 -12.37
CA GLN A 38 4.64 -5.03 -12.78
C GLN A 38 3.17 -4.59 -12.61
N LYS A 39 2.19 -5.45 -12.91
CA LYS A 39 0.76 -5.12 -12.79
C LYS A 39 0.38 -4.84 -11.34
N LEU A 40 0.79 -5.72 -10.42
CA LEU A 40 0.52 -5.56 -9.00
C LEU A 40 1.20 -4.31 -8.44
N VAL A 41 2.45 -4.02 -8.82
CA VAL A 41 3.12 -2.79 -8.40
C VAL A 41 2.41 -1.55 -8.96
N MET A 42 1.95 -1.59 -10.23
CA MET A 42 1.14 -0.51 -10.80
C MET A 42 -0.13 -0.28 -9.99
N SER A 43 -0.90 -1.33 -9.69
CA SER A 43 -2.12 -1.20 -8.88
C SER A 43 -1.87 -0.66 -7.47
N LEU A 44 -0.72 -0.97 -6.86
CA LEU A 44 -0.32 -0.38 -5.58
C LEU A 44 0.03 1.11 -5.72
N VAL A 45 0.74 1.51 -6.78
CA VAL A 45 1.09 2.91 -7.05
C VAL A 45 -0.16 3.73 -7.32
N ASP A 46 -1.04 3.24 -8.19
CA ASP A 46 -2.32 3.89 -8.52
C ASP A 46 -3.17 4.10 -7.28
N LEU A 47 -3.23 3.11 -6.37
CA LEU A 47 -3.94 3.25 -5.11
C LEU A 47 -3.40 4.42 -4.26
N ILE A 48 -2.07 4.54 -4.13
CA ILE A 48 -1.47 5.62 -3.34
C ILE A 48 -1.66 6.99 -4.01
N ASN A 49 -1.61 7.05 -5.33
CA ASN A 49 -1.91 8.26 -6.08
C ASN A 49 -3.38 8.66 -5.93
N ASN A 50 -4.31 7.70 -5.96
CA ASN A 50 -5.73 7.95 -5.70
C ASN A 50 -5.96 8.55 -4.30
N PHE A 51 -5.25 8.09 -3.26
CA PHE A 51 -5.33 8.74 -1.94
C PHE A 51 -4.92 10.21 -2.00
N LYS A 52 -3.86 10.54 -2.75
CA LYS A 52 -3.40 11.91 -2.93
C LYS A 52 -4.44 12.77 -3.66
N GLU A 53 -5.03 12.25 -4.73
CA GLU A 53 -6.09 12.91 -5.49
C GLU A 53 -7.36 13.16 -4.65
N LEU A 54 -7.69 12.21 -3.77
CA LEU A 54 -8.80 12.32 -2.82
C LEU A 54 -8.50 13.24 -1.62
N GLY A 55 -7.33 13.89 -1.58
CA GLY A 55 -6.96 14.85 -0.52
C GLY A 55 -6.48 14.22 0.79
N TYR A 56 -6.11 12.94 0.79
CA TYR A 56 -5.57 12.28 1.98
C TYR A 56 -4.19 12.88 2.31
N LYS A 57 -3.99 13.29 3.56
CA LYS A 57 -2.67 13.81 4.01
C LYS A 57 -1.67 12.68 4.27
N LYS A 58 -2.18 11.50 4.60
CA LYS A 58 -1.40 10.28 4.82
C LYS A 58 -1.57 9.33 3.65
N LEU A 59 -0.55 9.28 2.82
CA LEU A 59 -0.44 8.39 1.67
C LEU A 59 0.15 7.05 2.11
N ASP A 60 -0.55 6.35 3.00
CA ASP A 60 -0.03 5.15 3.64
C ASP A 60 -1.12 4.11 3.93
N ILE A 61 -0.75 2.84 3.85
CA ILE A 61 -1.64 1.70 4.05
C ILE A 61 -0.81 0.46 4.41
N ARG A 62 -1.39 -0.49 5.16
CA ARG A 62 -0.70 -1.72 5.53
C ARG A 62 -1.06 -2.82 4.54
N CYS A 63 -0.15 -3.75 4.26
CA CYS A 63 -0.44 -4.91 3.40
C CYS A 63 -1.64 -5.74 3.88
N LYS A 64 -1.95 -5.75 5.19
CA LYS A 64 -3.10 -6.49 5.73
C LYS A 64 -4.46 -5.86 5.38
N ASP A 65 -4.47 -4.61 4.94
CA ASP A 65 -5.68 -3.88 4.55
C ASP A 65 -5.90 -3.94 3.03
N LEU A 66 -5.02 -4.65 2.29
CA LEU A 66 -5.02 -4.77 0.83
C LEU A 66 -5.26 -6.22 0.41
N TYR A 67 -6.12 -6.42 -0.60
CA TYR A 67 -6.48 -7.72 -1.16
C TYR A 67 -6.18 -7.74 -2.66
N VAL A 68 -5.30 -8.67 -3.05
CA VAL A 68 -4.89 -8.93 -4.43
C VAL A 68 -5.97 -9.78 -5.10
N GLN A 69 -6.57 -9.24 -6.15
CA GLN A 69 -7.52 -9.95 -7.00
C GLN A 69 -6.79 -10.82 -8.04
N GLU A 70 -7.51 -11.72 -8.72
CA GLU A 70 -6.94 -12.62 -9.73
C GLU A 70 -6.23 -11.88 -10.88
N ASP A 71 -6.71 -10.69 -11.25
CA ASP A 71 -6.15 -9.83 -12.30
C ASP A 71 -5.02 -8.90 -11.83
N PHE A 72 -4.57 -9.05 -10.58
CA PHE A 72 -3.62 -8.20 -9.86
C PHE A 72 -4.12 -6.81 -9.47
N SER A 73 -5.41 -6.51 -9.67
CA SER A 73 -6.01 -5.32 -9.06
C SER A 73 -6.04 -5.45 -7.52
N ILE A 74 -6.20 -4.32 -6.85
CA ILE A 74 -6.19 -4.23 -5.39
C ILE A 74 -7.52 -3.70 -4.89
N LYS A 75 -8.11 -4.38 -3.91
CA LYS A 75 -9.20 -3.85 -3.07
C LYS A 75 -8.70 -3.49 -1.67
N VAL A 76 -9.23 -2.41 -1.12
CA VAL A 76 -8.92 -1.85 0.19
C VAL A 76 -10.07 -2.10 1.14
N ILE A 77 -9.83 -2.73 2.28
CA ILE A 77 -10.91 -2.99 3.25
C ILE A 77 -11.05 -1.85 4.27
N ASP A 78 -9.95 -1.27 4.74
CA ASP A 78 -9.98 -0.39 5.91
C ASP A 78 -8.82 0.65 5.90
N PRO A 79 -8.99 1.77 5.19
CA PRO A 79 -8.01 2.85 5.18
C PRO A 79 -8.20 3.71 6.45
N LYS A 80 -7.58 3.29 7.56
CA LYS A 80 -7.67 4.03 8.84
C LYS A 80 -6.76 5.25 8.94
N ASP A 81 -7.25 6.28 9.63
CA ASP A 81 -6.50 7.40 10.23
C ASP A 81 -5.67 8.22 9.24
N ASN A 82 -6.29 8.82 8.21
CA ASN A 82 -5.54 9.42 7.10
C ASN A 82 -5.64 10.95 6.91
N PHE A 83 -6.35 11.68 7.78
CA PHE A 83 -6.59 13.12 7.59
C PHE A 83 -5.77 14.06 8.47
N ASP A 84 -5.26 13.61 9.62
CA ASP A 84 -4.62 14.50 10.61
C ASP A 84 -3.11 14.58 10.49
N ARG A 85 -2.45 13.51 10.02
CA ARG A 85 -0.98 13.42 9.96
C ARG A 85 -0.48 13.40 8.52
N TYR A 86 0.41 14.34 8.18
CA TYR A 86 1.08 14.34 6.88
C TYR A 86 2.10 13.18 6.77
N MET A 87 1.95 12.37 5.72
CA MET A 87 2.88 11.31 5.35
C MET A 87 2.86 11.13 3.83
N PRO A 88 3.86 11.67 3.10
CA PRO A 88 3.83 11.71 1.64
C PRO A 88 4.33 10.43 0.94
N PHE A 89 4.64 9.38 1.71
CA PHE A 89 5.06 8.09 1.16
C PHE A 89 4.50 6.92 1.98
N PRO A 90 4.26 5.75 1.36
CA PRO A 90 3.55 4.65 1.99
C PRO A 90 4.49 3.79 2.86
N ARG A 91 4.89 4.37 4.01
CA ARG A 91 5.85 3.77 4.94
C ARG A 91 5.43 2.37 5.42
N HIS A 92 4.18 2.17 5.83
CA HIS A 92 3.74 0.86 6.32
C HIS A 92 3.64 -0.18 5.21
N LEU A 93 3.26 0.24 4.00
CA LEU A 93 3.25 -0.63 2.82
C LEU A 93 4.67 -1.13 2.55
N MET A 94 5.63 -0.21 2.44
CA MET A 94 7.04 -0.55 2.18
C MET A 94 7.64 -1.39 3.31
N LYS A 95 7.33 -1.09 4.57
CA LYS A 95 7.73 -1.93 5.71
C LYS A 95 7.18 -3.35 5.58
N GLY A 96 5.92 -3.47 5.17
CA GLY A 96 5.28 -4.76 4.91
C GLY A 96 6.01 -5.53 3.81
N ILE A 97 6.24 -4.91 2.66
CA ILE A 97 6.95 -5.50 1.52
C ILE A 97 8.39 -5.91 1.90
N LEU A 98 9.13 -5.05 2.61
CA LEU A 98 10.48 -5.35 3.11
C LEU A 98 10.51 -6.62 3.96
N LYS A 99 9.56 -6.76 4.89
CA LYS A 99 9.47 -7.94 5.76
C LYS A 99 9.16 -9.25 5.01
N ARG A 100 8.81 -9.20 3.73
CA ARG A 100 8.58 -10.37 2.86
C ARG A 100 9.67 -10.49 1.79
N ASN A 101 10.79 -9.78 1.96
CA ASN A 101 11.93 -9.78 1.05
C ASN A 101 11.62 -9.35 -0.39
N SER A 102 10.50 -8.65 -0.64
CA SER A 102 10.09 -8.26 -2.01
C SER A 102 10.36 -6.78 -2.34
N ILE A 103 11.16 -6.09 -1.52
CA ILE A 103 11.37 -4.63 -1.66
C ILE A 103 12.21 -4.29 -2.88
N GLY A 104 13.11 -5.18 -3.30
CA GLY A 104 13.94 -5.00 -4.49
C GLY A 104 13.09 -5.01 -5.76
N GLU A 105 12.23 -6.02 -5.90
CA GLU A 105 11.28 -6.19 -6.99
C GLU A 105 10.30 -5.02 -7.05
N PHE A 106 9.80 -4.57 -5.89
CA PHE A 106 8.93 -3.40 -5.81
C PHE A 106 9.58 -2.18 -6.45
N PHE A 107 10.80 -1.85 -6.03
CA PHE A 107 11.53 -0.69 -6.54
C PHE A 107 11.95 -0.84 -8.01
N TYR A 108 12.29 -2.06 -8.43
CA TYR A 108 12.58 -2.37 -9.84
C TYR A 108 11.40 -2.05 -10.76
N TYR A 109 10.19 -2.50 -10.39
CA TYR A 109 9.01 -2.20 -11.19
C TYR A 109 8.57 -0.74 -11.04
N LEU A 110 8.67 -0.16 -9.84
CA LEU A 110 8.35 1.26 -9.62
C LEU A 110 9.19 2.17 -10.52
N GLN A 111 10.49 1.90 -10.67
CA GLN A 111 11.36 2.67 -11.55
C GLN A 111 10.89 2.65 -13.02
N LYS A 112 10.37 1.51 -13.49
CA LYS A 112 9.82 1.38 -14.85
C LYS A 112 8.45 2.05 -15.02
N ILE A 113 7.67 2.11 -13.94
CA ILE A 113 6.34 2.72 -13.92
C ILE A 113 6.44 4.24 -13.87
N ASP A 114 7.21 4.76 -12.91
CA ASP A 114 7.44 6.19 -12.71
C ASP A 114 8.80 6.39 -12.02
N ASN A 115 9.80 6.83 -12.79
CA ASN A 115 11.14 7.06 -12.28
C ASN A 115 11.22 8.22 -11.27
N SER A 116 10.37 9.25 -11.42
CA SER A 116 10.33 10.38 -10.49
C SER A 116 9.81 9.93 -9.12
N LEU A 117 8.73 9.14 -9.13
CA LEU A 117 8.16 8.55 -7.92
C LEU A 117 9.14 7.57 -7.28
N TYR A 118 9.83 6.76 -8.09
CA TYR A 118 10.91 5.89 -7.64
C TYR A 118 11.98 6.66 -6.86
N GLU A 119 12.56 7.72 -7.43
CA GLU A 119 13.64 8.48 -6.76
C GLU A 119 13.16 9.07 -5.43
N SER A 120 11.97 9.68 -5.44
CA SER A 120 11.34 10.25 -4.25
C SER A 120 11.11 9.21 -3.15
N TRP A 121 10.46 8.10 -3.49
CA TRP A 121 10.11 7.05 -2.53
C TRP A 121 11.33 6.27 -2.06
N ARG A 122 12.31 6.04 -2.93
CA ARG A 122 13.57 5.37 -2.59
C ARG A 122 14.37 6.20 -1.60
N SER A 123 14.46 7.52 -1.79
CA SER A 123 15.12 8.43 -0.86
C SER A 123 14.45 8.40 0.52
N GLN A 124 13.13 8.57 0.57
CA GLN A 124 12.36 8.54 1.82
C GLN A 124 12.47 7.18 2.55
N PHE A 125 12.47 6.09 1.78
CA PHE A 125 12.65 4.75 2.33
C PHE A 125 14.05 4.53 2.91
N LYS A 126 15.12 5.05 2.27
CA LYS A 126 16.48 5.02 2.84
C LYS A 126 16.54 5.74 4.20
N GLU A 127 15.93 6.92 4.31
CA GLU A 127 15.87 7.65 5.58
C GLU A 127 15.07 6.88 6.65
N TYR A 128 14.00 6.20 6.24
CA TYR A 128 13.26 5.30 7.13
C TYR A 128 14.15 4.16 7.66
N LEU A 129 14.93 3.51 6.79
CA LEU A 129 15.84 2.43 7.19
C LEU A 129 16.94 2.89 8.16
N LYS A 130 17.53 4.07 7.92
CA LYS A 130 18.51 4.67 8.85
C LYS A 130 17.93 4.85 10.24
N LYS A 131 16.70 5.37 10.34
CA LYS A 131 16.00 5.56 11.62
C LYS A 131 15.69 4.24 12.33
N LEU A 132 15.42 3.16 11.59
CA LEU A 132 15.26 1.83 12.20
C LEU A 132 16.59 1.33 12.77
N ALA A 133 17.66 1.36 11.97
CA ALA A 133 18.97 0.88 12.38
C ALA A 133 19.52 1.62 13.60
N ASN A 134 19.21 2.90 13.76
CA ASN A 134 19.62 3.67 14.95
C ASN A 134 18.85 3.26 16.20
N LYS A 135 17.56 2.91 16.09
CA LYS A 135 16.77 2.42 17.23
C LYS A 135 17.23 1.06 17.74
N ASP A 136 17.67 0.19 16.83
CA ASP A 136 18.17 -1.14 17.20
C ASP A 136 19.55 -1.08 17.89
N LYS A 137 20.25 0.07 17.83
CA LYS A 137 21.53 0.30 18.53
C LYS A 137 21.39 0.89 19.94
N GLU A 138 20.20 1.40 20.27
CA GLU A 138 19.89 2.00 21.57
C GLU A 138 19.23 0.98 22.54
N LEU A 139 19.05 -0.27 22.10
CA LEU A 139 18.54 -1.42 22.87
C LEU A 139 19.66 -2.43 23.14
#